data_AF-A0A2N6BWD3-F1
#
_entry.id   AF-A0A2N6BWD3-F1
#
_cell.length_a   1.000
_cell.length_b   1.000
_cell.length_c   1.000
_cell.angle_alpha   90.00
_cell.angle_beta   90.00
_cell.angle_gamma   90.00
#
_symmetry.space_group_name_H-M   'P 1'
#
loop_
_entity.id
_entity.type
_entity.pdbx_description
1 polymer ?
#
loop_
_entity_poly.entity_id
_entity_poly.type
_entity_poly.pdbx_seq_one_letter_code
_entity_poly.pdbx_strand_id
1 'polypeptide(L)' 'MKTCSLDDFMTELQPWLDSNHIRKALVDDKGHFVLHFQDGMKNVYNIDDCNRQHIDDILKDLAARGITTEA' A
#
# COMPACT_ATOMS: atom_id res chain seq x y z
N MET A 1 13.19 -3.44 15.06
CA MET A 1 11.73 -3.36 14.86
C MET A 1 11.32 -4.61 14.12
N LYS A 2 10.18 -5.24 14.45
CA LYS A 2 9.65 -6.28 13.56
C LYS A 2 9.16 -5.55 12.30
N THR A 3 9.76 -5.82 11.14
CA THR A 3 9.14 -5.55 9.85
C THR A 3 7.85 -6.35 9.82
N CYS A 4 6.74 -5.69 9.56
CA CYS A 4 5.47 -6.40 9.42
C CYS A 4 5.40 -6.98 8.00
N SER A 5 4.56 -7.98 7.78
CA SER A 5 4.47 -8.67 6.49
C SER A 5 4.00 -7.75 5.35
N LEU A 6 3.49 -6.55 5.66
CA LEU A 6 3.27 -5.50 4.66
C LEU A 6 4.58 -5.02 4.01
N ASP A 7 5.71 -4.98 4.72
CA ASP A 7 7.00 -4.58 4.15
C ASP A 7 7.46 -5.57 3.06
N ASP A 8 7.27 -6.86 3.31
CA ASP A 8 7.59 -7.92 2.34
C ASP A 8 6.68 -7.79 1.11
N PHE A 9 5.38 -7.57 1.34
CA PHE A 9 4.40 -7.32 0.27
C PHE A 9 4.79 -6.10 -0.59
N MET A 10 5.20 -4.99 0.04
CA MET A 10 5.66 -3.79 -0.69
C MET A 10 6.96 -4.05 -1.45
N THR A 11 7.85 -4.91 -0.92
CA THR A 11 9.10 -5.29 -1.57
C THR A 11 8.85 -6.11 -2.84
N GLU A 12 7.92 -7.07 -2.80
CA GLU A 12 7.51 -7.84 -3.98
C GLU A 12 6.88 -6.95 -5.06
N LEU A 13 6.16 -5.91 -4.65
CA LEU A 13 5.48 -5.00 -5.56
C LEU A 13 6.35 -3.85 -6.07
N GLN A 14 7.57 -3.65 -5.56
CA GLN A 14 8.45 -2.53 -5.93
C GLN A 14 8.50 -2.19 -7.43
N PRO A 15 8.59 -3.16 -8.36
CA PRO A 15 8.63 -2.87 -9.80
C PRO A 15 7.38 -2.17 -10.34
N TRP A 16 6.27 -2.26 -9.61
CA TRP A 16 4.96 -1.73 -9.99
C TRP A 16 4.50 -0.59 -9.08
N LEU A 17 5.27 -0.18 -8.06
CA LEU A 17 4.88 0.89 -7.13
C LEU A 17 5.16 2.30 -7.69
N ASP A 18 4.50 2.62 -8.81
CA ASP A 18 4.49 3.94 -9.41
C ASP A 18 3.11 4.26 -10.03
N SER A 19 2.90 5.53 -10.39
CA SER A 19 1.61 6.02 -10.89
C SER A 19 1.19 5.48 -12.26
N ASN A 20 2.11 4.89 -13.04
CA ASN A 20 1.78 4.24 -14.31
C ASN A 20 1.15 2.85 -14.11
N HIS A 21 1.34 2.25 -12.93
CA HIS A 21 0.84 0.91 -12.61
C HIS A 21 -0.23 0.95 -11.51
N ILE A 22 -0.06 1.78 -10.49
CA ILE A 22 -1.01 1.97 -9.39
C ILE A 22 -1.81 3.23 -9.61
N ARG A 23 -3.12 3.07 -9.71
CA ARG A 23 -4.09 4.16 -9.76
C ARG A 23 -4.26 4.80 -8.38
N LYS A 24 -4.43 3.98 -7.35
CA LYS A 24 -4.59 4.46 -5.96
C LYS A 24 -4.24 3.39 -4.93
N ALA A 25 -3.79 3.83 -3.76
CA ALA A 25 -3.59 2.99 -2.58
C ALA A 25 -4.47 3.50 -1.44
N LEU A 26 -5.09 2.60 -0.67
CA LEU A 26 -5.90 3.01 0.47
C LEU A 26 -5.88 1.99 1.60
N VAL A 27 -6.24 2.45 2.80
CA VAL A 27 -6.61 1.56 3.90
C VAL A 27 -8.12 1.62 4.06
N ASP A 28 -8.78 0.47 4.04
CA ASP A 28 -10.23 0.42 4.24
C ASP A 28 -10.60 0.40 5.74
N ASP A 29 -11.87 0.63 6.05
CA ASP A 29 -12.40 0.64 7.42
C ASP A 29 -12.23 -0.70 8.17
N LYS A 30 -11.86 -1.78 7.46
CA LYS A 30 -11.63 -3.12 8.01
C LYS A 30 -10.15 -3.36 8.31
N GLY A 31 -9.28 -2.40 8.04
CA GLY A 31 -7.84 -2.54 8.23
C GLY A 31 -7.16 -3.32 7.11
N HIS A 32 -7.71 -3.32 5.89
CA HIS A 32 -7.01 -3.86 4.74
C HIS A 32 -6.28 -2.75 3.99
N PHE A 33 -5.03 -3.02 3.59
CA PHE A 33 -4.33 -2.22 2.60
C PHE A 33 -4.75 -2.66 1.20
N VAL A 34 -5.25 -1.74 0.39
CA VAL A 34 -5.79 -2.01 -0.95
C VAL A 34 -5.02 -1.21 -1.99
N LEU A 35 -4.45 -1.90 -2.97
CA LEU A 35 -3.86 -1.32 -4.16
C LEU A 35 -4.80 -1.51 -5.34
N HIS A 36 -5.16 -0.40 -5.99
CA HIS A 36 -5.90 -0.41 -7.24
C HIS A 36 -4.93 -0.18 -8.39
N PHE A 37 -4.83 -1.14 -9.28
CA PHE A 37 -4.00 -1.06 -10.48
C PHE A 37 -4.73 -0.31 -11.59
N GLN A 38 -3.97 0.25 -12.54
CA GLN A 38 -4.50 0.99 -13.69
C GLN A 38 -5.35 0.10 -14.62
N ASP A 39 -5.06 -1.20 -14.66
CA ASP A 39 -5.81 -2.21 -15.43
C ASP A 39 -7.15 -2.63 -14.81
N GLY A 40 -7.49 -2.09 -13.63
CA GLY A 40 -8.72 -2.39 -12.90
C GLY A 40 -8.59 -3.56 -11.93
N MET A 41 -7.44 -4.23 -11.85
CA MET A 41 -7.17 -5.22 -10.80
C MET A 41 -6.99 -4.54 -9.44
N LYS A 42 -7.20 -5.32 -8.38
CA LYS A 42 -6.90 -4.89 -7.02
C LYS A 42 -6.16 -5.98 -6.26
N ASN A 43 -5.14 -5.58 -5.51
CA ASN A 43 -4.57 -6.42 -4.47
C ASN A 43 -5.01 -5.93 -3.11
N VAL A 44 -5.44 -6.86 -2.27
CA VAL A 44 -5.91 -6.59 -0.91
C VAL A 44 -5.00 -7.35 0.03
N TYR A 45 -4.38 -6.63 0.95
CA TYR A 45 -3.53 -7.16 1.98
C TYR A 45 -4.18 -6.93 3.35
N ASN A 46 -4.30 -7.98 4.16
CA ASN A 46 -4.87 -7.88 5.49
C ASN A 46 -3.80 -7.45 6.49
N ILE A 47 -4.03 -6.32 7.17
CA ILE A 47 -3.07 -5.80 8.14
C ILE A 47 -3.39 -6.37 9.52
N ASP A 48 -2.68 -7.42 9.92
CA ASP A 48 -2.84 -8.06 11.24
C ASP A 48 -1.61 -7.89 12.17
N ASP A 49 -0.51 -7.37 11.64
CA ASP A 49 0.79 -7.32 12.33
C ASP A 49 1.52 -5.97 12.23
N CYS A 50 0.93 -4.95 11.59
CA CYS A 50 1.52 -3.61 11.48
C CYS A 50 0.96 -2.60 12.48
N ASN A 51 1.79 -1.65 12.91
CA ASN A 51 1.37 -0.47 13.64
C ASN A 51 0.79 0.60 12.68
N ARG A 52 -0.22 1.35 13.11
CA ARG A 52 -0.83 2.45 12.35
C ARG A 52 0.17 3.47 11.84
N GLN A 53 1.15 3.84 12.67
CA GLN A 53 2.19 4.79 12.26
C GLN A 53 3.02 4.29 11.07
N HIS A 54 3.28 2.97 11.02
CA HIS A 54 4.03 2.35 9.93
C HIS A 54 3.22 2.37 8.62
N ILE A 55 1.92 2.11 8.72
CA ILE A 55 0.99 2.17 7.59
C ILE A 55 0.92 3.60 7.03
N ASP A 56 0.81 4.60 7.92
CA ASP A 56 0.79 6.01 7.52
C ASP A 56 2.07 6.42 6.79
N ASP A 57 3.23 5.91 7.21
CA ASP A 57 4.50 6.19 6.55
C ASP A 57 4.60 5.52 5.17
N ILE A 58 4.09 4.29 5.01
CA ILE A 58 3.96 3.65 3.69
C ILE A 58 3.06 4.45 2.76
N LEU A 59 1.92 4.95 3.25
CA LEU A 59 1.01 5.77 2.44
C LEU A 59 1.66 7.10 2.01
N LYS A 60 2.49 7.72 2.87
CA LYS A 60 3.26 8.92 2.50
C LYS A 60 4.32 8.61 1.44
N ASP A 61 5.02 7.48 1.56
CA ASP A 61 6.01 7.06 0.58
C ASP A 61 5.39 6.81 -0.79
N LEU A 62 4.19 6.24 -0.83
CA LEU A 62 3.42 6.07 -2.08
C LEU A 62 2.97 7.41 -2.67
N ALA A 63 2.48 8.32 -1.82
CA ALA A 63 2.14 9.67 -2.25
C ALA A 63 3.34 10.42 -2.84
N ALA A 64 4.52 10.29 -2.22
CA ALA A 64 5.77 10.86 -2.72
C ALA A 64 6.20 10.29 -4.09
N ARG A 65 5.79 9.05 -4.41
CA ARG A 65 5.97 8.41 -5.72
C ARG A 65 4.91 8.82 -6.76
N GLY A 66 3.99 9.71 -6.39
CA GLY A 66 2.93 10.20 -7.27
C GLY A 66 1.70 9.31 -7.33
N ILE A 67 1.57 8.34 -6.43
CA ILE A 67 0.38 7.49 -6.32
C ILE A 67 -0.65 8.20 -5.46
N THR A 68 -1.93 8.19 -5.88
CA THR A 68 -3.00 8.76 -5.05
C THR A 68 -3.24 7.88 -3.83
N THR A 69 -3.24 8.46 -2.63
CA THR A 69 -3.48 7.72 -1.38
C THR A 69 -4.71 8.23 -0.62
N GLU A 70 -5.44 7.30 0.00
CA GLU A 70 -6.61 7.58 0.86
C GLU A 70 -6.43 6.82 2.19
N ALA A 71 -6.73 7.45 3.32
CA ALA A 71 -6.56 6.87 4.67
C ALA A 71 -7.85 6.96 5.48
#